data_AF-A0A0J7L449-F1
#
_entry.id   AF-A0A0J7L449-F1
#
_cell.length_a   1.000
_cell.length_b   1.000
_cell.length_c   1.000
_cell.angle_alpha   90.00
_cell.angle_beta   90.00
_cell.angle_gamma   90.00
#
_symmetry.space_group_name_H-M   'P 1'
#
loop_
_entity.id
_entity.type
_entity.pdbx_description
1 polymer ?
#
loop_
_entity_poly.entity_id
_entity_poly.type
_entity_poly.pdbx_seq_one_letter_code
_entity_poly.pdbx_strand_id
1 'polypeptide(L)'
;MTDVVDLRKQARHLENEIDAKLVAFSKLGINTSARHVNADEIPLLDEEQVFENMASEIETLLSKLLFINERMSELQPNGAAMLHTMQRHKEILKDYKLEFNKIRNNFIARKDREDLLGSVRKEIE
;
A
#
# COMPACT_ATOMS: atom_id res chain seq x y z
N MET A 1 -26.35 -17.26 -11.09
CA MET A 1 -26.05 -16.06 -11.92
C MET A 1 -25.80 -14.80 -11.06
N THR A 2 -25.46 -14.96 -9.77
CA THR A 2 -25.31 -13.88 -8.77
C THR A 2 -23.83 -13.61 -8.44
N ASP A 3 -22.94 -14.57 -8.65
CA ASP A 3 -21.56 -14.53 -8.12
C ASP A 3 -20.73 -13.37 -8.67
N VAL A 4 -20.88 -13.04 -9.94
CA VAL A 4 -20.14 -11.94 -10.59
C VAL A 4 -20.49 -10.57 -10.00
N VAL A 5 -21.77 -10.32 -9.75
CA VAL A 5 -22.23 -9.03 -9.24
C VAL A 5 -21.72 -8.83 -7.82
N ASP A 6 -21.70 -9.90 -7.03
CA ASP A 6 -21.21 -9.87 -5.66
C ASP A 6 -19.67 -9.76 -5.61
N LEU A 7 -18.94 -10.40 -6.52
CA LEU A 7 -17.48 -10.21 -6.65
C LEU A 7 -17.13 -8.77 -7.05
N ARG A 8 -17.92 -8.11 -7.89
CA ARG A 8 -17.71 -6.70 -8.26
C ARG A 8 -17.92 -5.74 -7.08
N LYS A 9 -18.92 -6.01 -6.23
CA LYS A 9 -19.14 -5.23 -5.01
C LYS A 9 -17.98 -5.41 -4.03
N GLN A 10 -17.49 -6.64 -3.88
CA GLN A 10 -16.31 -6.95 -3.06
C GLN A 10 -15.05 -6.26 -3.59
N ALA A 11 -14.81 -6.30 -4.90
CA ALA A 11 -13.69 -5.60 -5.53
C ALA A 11 -13.71 -4.11 -5.23
N ARG A 12 -14.86 -3.43 -5.42
CA ARG A 12 -15.01 -2.00 -5.10
C ARG A 12 -14.79 -1.69 -3.63
N HIS A 13 -15.26 -2.57 -2.73
CA HIS A 13 -15.05 -2.38 -1.30
C HIS A 13 -13.56 -2.45 -0.95
N LEU A 14 -12.86 -3.47 -1.45
CA LEU A 14 -11.40 -3.61 -1.29
C LEU A 14 -10.66 -2.44 -1.91
N GLU A 15 -11.07 -1.95 -3.08
CA GLU A 15 -10.47 -0.78 -3.72
C GLU A 15 -10.55 0.47 -2.84
N ASN A 16 -11.70 0.73 -2.21
CA ASN A 16 -11.86 1.87 -1.31
C ASN A 16 -11.01 1.72 -0.04
N GLU A 17 -10.91 0.52 0.51
CA GLU A 17 -10.06 0.27 1.68
C GLU A 17 -8.57 0.42 1.36
N ILE A 18 -8.14 -0.09 0.20
CA ILE A 18 -6.76 0.05 -0.28
C ILE A 18 -6.43 1.53 -0.50
N ASP A 19 -7.31 2.29 -1.14
CA ASP A 19 -7.10 3.73 -1.37
C ASP A 19 -6.93 4.50 -0.05
N ALA A 20 -7.86 4.30 0.90
CA ALA A 20 -7.79 4.95 2.21
C ALA A 20 -6.49 4.61 2.96
N LYS A 21 -6.06 3.34 2.90
CA LYS A 21 -4.81 2.90 3.53
C LYS A 21 -3.58 3.40 2.80
N LEU A 22 -3.56 3.45 1.46
CA LEU A 22 -2.45 4.03 0.70
C LEU A 22 -2.28 5.51 1.00
N VAL A 23 -3.36 6.27 1.17
CA VAL A 23 -3.31 7.67 1.59
C VAL A 23 -2.69 7.80 2.99
N ALA A 24 -3.10 6.96 3.95
CA ALA A 24 -2.52 6.95 5.30
C ALA A 24 -1.05 6.52 5.29
N PHE A 25 -0.71 5.49 4.50
CA PHE A 25 0.63 4.95 4.32
C PHE A 25 1.58 5.96 3.69
N SER A 26 1.11 6.70 2.68
CA SER A 26 1.85 7.80 2.06
C SER A 26 2.15 8.92 3.06
N LYS A 27 1.19 9.28 3.92
CA LYS A 27 1.41 10.27 4.99
C LYS A 27 2.46 9.83 5.99
N LEU A 28 2.49 8.55 6.40
CA LEU A 28 3.57 8.04 7.24
C LEU A 28 4.91 8.06 6.52
N GLY A 29 4.93 7.70 5.24
CA GLY A 29 6.14 7.77 4.42
C GLY A 29 6.71 9.19 4.34
N ILE A 30 5.88 10.23 4.21
CA ILE A 30 6.28 11.63 3.98
C ILE A 30 6.57 12.41 5.28
N ASN A 31 5.75 12.25 6.32
CA ASN A 31 5.79 13.11 7.51
C ASN A 31 7.04 12.96 8.39
N THR A 32 7.85 11.91 8.20
CA THR A 32 9.11 11.71 8.93
C THR A 32 10.10 12.87 8.67
N SER A 33 10.01 13.55 7.52
CA SER A 33 10.93 14.66 7.17
C SER A 33 10.72 15.93 8.01
N ALA A 34 9.53 16.13 8.61
CA ALA A 34 9.20 17.36 9.34
C ALA A 34 9.44 17.27 10.85
N ARG A 35 9.63 16.06 11.41
CA ARG A 35 9.88 15.85 12.85
C ARG A 35 11.34 16.07 13.27
N HIS A 36 12.26 16.14 12.31
CA HIS A 36 13.70 16.36 12.55
C HIS A 36 14.08 17.70 13.19
N VAL A 37 13.12 18.60 13.45
CA VAL A 37 13.38 19.85 14.17
C VAL A 37 13.22 19.71 15.69
N ASN A 38 12.57 18.64 16.19
CA ASN A 38 12.33 18.42 17.64
C ASN A 38 12.58 16.96 18.05
N ALA A 39 13.68 16.36 17.58
CA ALA A 39 14.01 14.95 17.79
C ALA A 39 14.66 14.70 19.17
N ASP A 40 13.89 14.86 20.25
CA ASP A 40 14.38 14.50 21.60
C ASP A 40 13.54 13.46 22.36
N GLU A 41 12.40 12.98 21.85
CA GLU A 41 11.58 12.10 22.73
C GLU A 41 10.53 11.18 22.06
N ILE A 42 10.69 10.75 20.80
CA ILE A 42 9.79 9.74 20.20
C ILE A 42 10.61 8.52 19.74
N PRO A 43 10.37 7.31 20.28
CA PRO A 43 11.05 6.09 19.86
C PRO A 43 10.81 5.81 18.37
N LEU A 44 11.86 5.96 17.54
CA LEU A 44 11.86 5.63 16.11
C LEU A 44 11.35 4.20 15.80
N LEU A 45 11.49 3.28 16.76
CA LEU A 45 11.02 1.89 16.68
C LEU A 45 9.50 1.77 16.54
N ASP A 46 8.73 2.70 17.13
CA ASP A 46 7.27 2.69 17.03
C ASP A 46 6.80 3.07 15.62
N GLU A 47 7.52 3.97 14.93
CA GLU A 47 7.15 4.40 13.59
C GLU A 47 7.43 3.31 12.54
N GLU A 48 8.58 2.62 12.64
CA GLU A 48 8.92 1.50 11.76
C GLU A 48 7.94 0.33 11.93
N GLN A 49 7.61 -0.02 13.17
CA GLN A 49 6.64 -1.10 13.43
C GLN A 49 5.25 -0.75 12.90
N VAL A 50 4.80 0.50 13.06
CA VAL A 50 3.51 0.97 12.51
C VAL A 50 3.54 0.97 10.99
N PHE A 51 4.66 1.35 10.37
CA PHE A 51 4.84 1.30 8.93
C PHE A 51 4.76 -0.14 8.39
N GLU A 52 5.53 -1.07 8.95
CA GLU A 52 5.53 -2.48 8.55
C GLU A 52 4.16 -3.14 8.77
N ASN A 53 3.48 -2.83 9.88
CA ASN A 53 2.13 -3.32 10.12
C ASN A 53 1.14 -2.87 9.04
N MET A 54 1.16 -1.58 8.68
CA MET A 54 0.28 -1.05 7.64
C MET A 54 0.68 -1.56 6.25
N ALA A 55 1.98 -1.78 6.01
CA ALA A 55 2.46 -2.40 4.78
C ALA A 55 1.91 -3.82 4.61
N SER A 56 2.01 -4.65 5.65
CA SER A 56 1.48 -6.01 5.67
C SER A 56 -0.04 -6.07 5.46
N GLU A 57 -0.77 -5.11 6.04
CA GLU A 57 -2.22 -5.01 5.85
C GLU A 57 -2.59 -4.65 4.41
N ILE A 58 -1.87 -3.69 3.79
CA ILE A 58 -2.06 -3.32 2.39
C ILE A 58 -1.72 -4.50 1.47
N GLU A 59 -0.64 -5.23 1.71
CA GLU A 59 -0.29 -6.44 0.95
C GLU A 59 -1.38 -7.52 1.02
N THR A 60 -1.98 -7.69 2.19
CA THR A 60 -3.10 -8.61 2.39
C THR A 60 -4.32 -8.18 1.58
N LEU A 61 -4.66 -6.89 1.58
CA LEU A 61 -5.79 -6.37 0.81
C LEU A 61 -5.54 -6.45 -0.71
N LEU A 62 -4.33 -6.13 -1.18
CA LEU A 62 -3.93 -6.28 -2.58
C LEU A 62 -4.03 -7.73 -3.05
N SER A 63 -3.63 -8.68 -2.19
CA SER A 63 -3.74 -10.12 -2.47
C SER A 63 -5.20 -10.57 -2.57
N LYS A 64 -6.06 -10.09 -1.67
CA LYS A 64 -7.51 -10.33 -1.74
C LYS A 64 -8.13 -9.77 -3.02
N LEU A 65 -7.76 -8.54 -3.42
CA LEU A 65 -8.26 -7.92 -4.65
C LEU A 65 -7.79 -8.68 -5.89
N LEU A 66 -6.54 -9.16 -5.92
CA LEU A 66 -6.03 -10.02 -6.98
C LEU A 66 -6.87 -11.30 -7.10
N PHE A 67 -7.09 -12.01 -5.99
CA PHE A 67 -7.89 -13.23 -5.96
C PHE A 67 -9.31 -13.01 -6.48
N ILE A 68 -9.95 -11.93 -6.06
CA ILE A 68 -11.29 -11.54 -6.53
C ILE A 68 -11.29 -11.25 -8.04
N ASN A 69 -10.25 -10.58 -8.55
CA ASN A 69 -10.09 -10.30 -9.98
C ASN A 69 -9.86 -11.57 -10.81
N GLU A 70 -9.12 -12.55 -10.28
CA GLU A 70 -8.91 -13.86 -10.89
C GLU A 70 -10.21 -14.66 -10.95
N ARG A 71 -10.94 -14.76 -9.82
CA ARG A 71 -12.25 -15.41 -9.77
C ARG A 71 -13.27 -14.78 -10.72
N MET A 72 -13.27 -13.45 -10.85
CA MET A 72 -14.12 -12.79 -11.84
C MET A 72 -13.73 -13.15 -13.28
N SER A 73 -12.44 -13.36 -13.55
CA SER A 73 -11.95 -13.76 -14.87
C SER A 73 -12.33 -15.20 -15.22
N GLU A 74 -12.32 -16.11 -14.25
CA GLU A 74 -12.71 -17.51 -14.42
C GLU A 74 -14.20 -17.69 -14.74
N LEU A 75 -15.05 -16.81 -14.21
CA LEU A 75 -16.50 -16.87 -14.39
C LEU A 75 -16.99 -16.43 -15.78
N GLN A 76 -16.08 -16.19 -16.74
CA GLN A 76 -16.36 -15.86 -18.14
C GLN A 76 -17.33 -14.67 -18.30
N PRO A 77 -16.83 -13.43 -18.38
CA PRO A 77 -17.68 -12.25 -18.53
C PRO A 77 -18.54 -12.28 -19.80
N ASN A 78 -19.86 -12.47 -19.64
CA ASN A 78 -20.81 -12.34 -20.73
C ASN A 78 -21.01 -10.85 -21.08
N GLY A 79 -20.25 -10.35 -22.05
CA GLY A 79 -20.48 -9.06 -22.72
C GLY A 79 -19.38 -8.01 -22.52
N ALA A 80 -19.30 -7.08 -23.48
CA ALA A 80 -18.25 -6.05 -23.55
C ALA A 80 -18.17 -5.17 -22.30
N ALA A 81 -19.29 -4.76 -21.72
CA ALA A 81 -19.31 -3.94 -20.51
C ALA A 81 -18.66 -4.65 -19.30
N MET A 82 -18.78 -5.98 -19.23
CA MET A 82 -18.19 -6.77 -18.16
C MET A 82 -16.68 -6.96 -18.37
N LEU A 83 -16.25 -7.17 -19.61
CA LEU A 83 -14.82 -7.18 -19.99
C LEU A 83 -14.14 -5.85 -19.65
N HIS A 84 -14.76 -4.72 -20.00
CA HIS A 84 -14.23 -3.39 -19.65
C HIS A 84 -14.13 -3.19 -18.14
N THR A 85 -15.13 -3.62 -17.38
CA THR A 85 -15.12 -3.50 -15.92
C THR A 85 -13.98 -4.32 -15.30
N MET A 86 -13.78 -5.57 -15.75
CA MET A 86 -12.66 -6.39 -15.29
C MET A 86 -11.30 -5.80 -15.66
N GLN A 87 -11.16 -5.27 -16.87
CA GLN A 87 -9.93 -4.64 -17.31
C GLN A 87 -9.58 -3.45 -16.40
N ARG A 88 -10.58 -2.62 -16.06
CA ARG A 88 -10.41 -1.52 -15.11
C ARG A 88 -9.96 -1.99 -13.72
N HIS A 89 -10.57 -3.05 -13.19
CA HIS A 89 -10.16 -3.61 -11.89
C HIS A 89 -8.70 -4.11 -11.90
N LYS A 90 -8.22 -4.66 -13.02
CA LYS A 90 -6.81 -5.06 -13.20
C LYS A 90 -5.87 -3.87 -13.25
N GLU A 91 -6.28 -2.80 -13.94
CA GLU A 91 -5.52 -1.54 -14.03
C GLU A 91 -5.41 -0.87 -12.65
N ILE A 92 -6.52 -0.73 -11.93
CA ILE A 92 -6.56 -0.18 -10.57
C ILE A 92 -5.62 -0.97 -9.63
N LEU A 93 -5.70 -2.31 -9.66
CA LEU A 93 -4.80 -3.15 -8.85
C LEU A 93 -3.32 -2.93 -9.19
N LYS A 94 -2.99 -2.75 -10.48
CA LYS A 94 -1.63 -2.47 -10.93
C LYS A 94 -1.16 -1.12 -10.40
N ASP A 95 -1.99 -0.08 -10.49
CA ASP A 95 -1.67 1.26 -10.02
C ASP A 95 -1.47 1.28 -8.50
N TYR A 96 -2.32 0.58 -7.74
CA TYR A 96 -2.13 0.44 -6.29
C TYR A 96 -0.84 -0.28 -5.92
N LYS A 97 -0.47 -1.35 -6.64
CA LYS A 97 0.82 -2.02 -6.42
C LYS A 97 2.00 -1.09 -6.72
N LEU A 98 1.91 -0.28 -7.76
CA LEU A 98 2.96 0.67 -8.11
C LEU A 98 3.13 1.74 -7.01
N GLU A 99 2.02 2.34 -6.57
CA GLU A 99 2.07 3.37 -5.54
C GLU A 99 2.52 2.80 -4.19
N PHE A 100 2.04 1.60 -3.81
CA PHE A 100 2.51 0.89 -2.61
C PHE A 100 4.02 0.71 -2.59
N ASN A 101 4.58 0.15 -3.68
CA ASN A 101 6.02 -0.08 -3.79
C ASN A 101 6.82 1.22 -3.78
N LYS A 102 6.29 2.27 -4.41
CA LYS A 102 6.93 3.59 -4.42
C LYS A 102 7.01 4.18 -3.01
N ILE A 103 5.93 4.12 -2.22
CA ILE A 103 5.91 4.60 -0.83
C ILE A 103 6.87 3.76 0.02
N ARG A 104 6.84 2.43 -0.12
CA ARG A 104 7.74 1.51 0.60
C ARG A 104 9.21 1.77 0.30
N ASN A 105 9.58 1.88 -0.98
CA ASN A 105 10.95 2.17 -1.38
C ASN A 105 11.41 3.54 -0.87
N ASN A 106 10.51 4.53 -0.84
CA ASN A 106 10.83 5.85 -0.31
C ASN A 106 11.10 5.82 1.20
N PHE A 107 10.36 5.00 1.96
CA PHE A 107 10.60 4.78 3.39
C PHE A 107 11.95 4.08 3.63
N ILE A 108 12.22 2.97 2.93
CA ILE A 108 13.49 2.22 3.06
C ILE A 108 14.68 3.12 2.74
N ALA A 109 14.66 3.83 1.59
CA ALA A 109 15.75 4.71 1.20
C ALA A 109 15.99 5.86 2.20
N ARG A 110 14.95 6.27 2.95
CA ARG A 110 15.08 7.25 4.04
C ARG A 110 15.70 6.63 5.28
N LYS A 111 15.22 5.46 5.71
CA LYS A 111 15.78 4.70 6.82
C LYS A 111 17.27 4.45 6.61
N ASP A 112 17.66 3.94 5.44
CA ASP A 112 19.07 3.69 5.10
C ASP A 112 19.93 4.97 5.23
N ARG A 113 19.36 6.13 4.87
CA ARG A 113 20.03 7.43 5.04
C ARG A 113 20.15 7.85 6.51
N GLU A 114 19.14 7.60 7.32
CA GLU A 114 19.16 7.90 8.76
C GLU A 114 20.15 7.00 9.51
N ASP A 115 20.20 5.70 9.20
CA ASP A 115 21.15 4.76 9.79
C ASP A 115 22.62 5.16 9.48
N LEU A 116 22.90 5.59 8.25
CA LEU A 116 24.21 6.12 7.85
C LEU A 116 24.58 7.40 8.62
N LEU A 117 23.65 8.34 8.78
CA LEU A 117 23.90 9.60 9.52
C LEU A 117 24.05 9.38 11.02
N GLY A 118 23.29 8.45 11.60
CA GLY A 118 23.39 8.06 13.00
C GLY A 118 24.71 7.36 13.33
N SER A 119 25.22 6.54 12.40
CA SER A 119 26.53 5.90 12.54
C SER A 119 27.68 6.92 12.52
N VAL A 120 27.62 7.93 11.65
CA VAL A 120 28.66 8.98 11.55
C VAL A 120 28.72 9.82 12.83
N ARG A 121 27.58 10.12 13.46
CA ARG A 121 27.57 10.89 14.73
C ARG A 121 28.21 10.13 15.89
N LYS A 122 28.09 8.80 15.94
CA LYS A 122 28.68 7.97 17.01
C LYS A 122 30.19 7.75 16.91
N GLU A 123 30.78 7.94 15.72
CA GLU A 123 32.23 7.79 15.53
C GLU A 123 33.01 9.10 15.75
N ILE A 124 32.32 10.25 15.87
CA ILE A 124 32.93 11.57 16.07
C ILE A 124 32.99 11.96 17.56
N GLU A 125 32.32 11.21 18.44
CA GLU A 125 32.49 11.26 19.91
C GLU A 125 33.55 10.27 20.39
#